data_AF-A0A381V6C3-F1
#
_entry.id   AF-A0A381V6C3-F1
#
_cell.length_a   1.000
_cell.length_b   1.000
_cell.length_c   1.000
_cell.angle_alpha   90.00
_cell.angle_beta   90.00
_cell.angle_gamma   90.00
#
_symmetry.space_group_name_H-M   'P 1'
#
loop_
_entity.id
_entity.type
_entity.pdbx_description
1 polymer ?
#
loop_
_entity_poly.entity_id
_entity_poly.type
_entity_poly.pdbx_seq_one_letter_code
_entity_poly.pdbx_strand_id
1 'polypeptide(L)'
;MPALYYRFDTGTNHAGKKIDIIHQKLVTDISLRHRLKQSIKSAIYTKQLYNIPEGERADTLSLRYYGGFEYVWLIFLANNILDPIFDWPLSQDELIKHIICKYGSLDAANSGVHHYEEILQKLVPASKGQERIEERFYEVDATRYQIVAAQGDGMERTVSDYEYEVLRNDSKKTIALIDNSWVEQILETARNMFS
;
A
#
# COMPACT_ATOMS: atom_id res chain seq x y z
N MET A 1 24.81 10.96 13.53
CA MET A 1 23.79 11.54 12.61
C MET A 1 24.30 12.91 12.16
N PRO A 2 24.56 13.14 10.87
CA PRO A 2 24.94 14.46 10.39
C PRO A 2 23.71 15.38 10.35
N ALA A 3 23.85 16.57 10.91
CA ALA A 3 22.82 17.60 10.98
C ALA A 3 22.82 18.45 9.70
N LEU A 4 21.65 18.64 9.08
CA LEU A 4 21.47 19.66 8.03
C LEU A 4 20.85 20.92 8.63
N TYR A 5 21.46 22.07 8.34
CA TYR A 5 20.95 23.38 8.73
C TYR A 5 20.08 23.95 7.61
N TYR A 6 18.79 24.12 7.86
CA TYR A 6 17.91 24.88 6.98
C TYR A 6 17.75 26.31 7.51
N ARG A 7 18.02 27.30 6.64
CA ARG A 7 17.77 28.72 6.91
C ARG A 7 16.43 29.08 6.28
N PHE A 8 15.42 29.34 7.11
CA PHE A 8 14.17 29.95 6.63
C PHE A 8 14.37 31.46 6.60
N ASP A 9 14.25 32.08 5.43
CA ASP A 9 14.24 33.53 5.33
C ASP A 9 12.90 34.04 5.87
N THR A 10 12.97 34.75 6.99
CA THR A 10 11.84 35.48 7.55
C THR A 10 11.66 36.78 6.77
N GLY A 11 10.49 36.97 6.18
CA GLY A 11 10.16 38.15 5.39
C GLY A 11 10.26 39.48 6.16
N THR A 12 10.19 40.59 5.43
CA THR A 12 10.13 41.94 6.01
C THR A 12 8.71 42.26 6.50
N ASN A 13 8.60 42.95 7.64
CA ASN A 13 7.29 43.46 8.09
C ASN A 13 6.81 44.63 7.21
N HIS A 14 5.57 45.06 7.40
CA HIS A 14 4.96 46.20 6.69
C HIS A 14 5.74 47.53 6.86
N ALA A 15 6.63 47.63 7.85
CA ALA A 15 7.50 48.78 8.08
C ALA A 15 8.88 48.67 7.38
N GLY A 16 9.08 47.67 6.51
CA GLY A 16 10.35 47.45 5.80
C GLY A 16 11.51 46.97 6.68
N LYS A 17 11.24 46.65 7.95
CA LYS A 17 12.25 46.14 8.87
C LYS A 17 12.39 44.63 8.65
N LYS A 18 13.61 44.19 8.39
CA LYS A 18 13.96 42.76 8.32
C LYS A 18 13.68 42.15 9.69
N ILE A 19 12.76 41.20 9.77
CA ILE A 19 12.47 40.47 11.00
C ILE A 19 13.59 39.46 11.16
N ASP A 20 14.67 39.83 11.83
CA ASP A 20 15.86 38.97 11.98
C ASP A 20 15.65 37.97 13.13
N ILE A 21 14.67 37.07 12.96
CA ILE A 21 14.47 35.92 13.85
C ILE A 21 15.05 34.73 13.12
N ILE A 22 16.36 34.53 13.26
CA ILE A 22 17.07 33.35 12.76
C ILE A 22 16.63 32.15 13.61
N HIS A 23 15.52 31.52 13.22
CA HIS A 23 15.12 30.23 13.77
C HIS A 23 15.83 29.11 13.00
N GLN A 24 17.08 28.83 13.38
CA GLN A 24 17.74 27.60 12.96
C GLN A 24 17.10 26.44 13.73
N LYS A 25 16.38 25.58 13.01
CA LYS A 25 15.84 24.34 13.55
C LYS A 25 16.60 23.19 12.95
N LEU A 26 17.11 22.32 13.80
CA LEU A 26 17.66 21.04 13.37
C LEU A 26 16.52 20.21 12.77
N VAL A 27 16.68 19.78 11.51
CA VAL A 27 15.71 18.96 10.80
C VAL A 27 16.37 17.66 10.39
N THR A 28 15.61 16.56 10.48
CA THR A 28 16.01 15.25 9.97
C THR A 28 16.12 15.29 8.45
N ASP A 29 17.24 14.82 7.91
CA ASP A 29 17.40 14.71 6.45
C ASP A 29 16.56 13.55 5.89
N ILE A 30 15.53 13.90 5.12
CA ILE A 30 14.64 12.94 4.48
C ILE A 30 15.17 12.44 3.12
N SER A 31 16.15 13.11 2.51
CA SER A 31 16.69 12.75 1.19
C SER A 31 17.47 11.44 1.23
N LEU A 32 18.07 11.14 2.38
CA LEU A 32 18.77 9.90 2.69
C LEU A 32 17.91 8.65 2.48
N ARG A 33 16.59 8.75 2.72
CA ARG A 33 15.63 7.65 2.48
C ARG A 33 15.62 7.20 1.01
N HIS A 34 15.77 8.14 0.07
CA HIS A 34 15.77 7.84 -1.36
C HIS A 34 17.01 7.03 -1.75
N ARG A 35 18.19 7.44 -1.28
CA ARG A 35 19.47 6.74 -1.53
C ARG A 35 19.47 5.32 -0.95
N LEU A 36 18.98 5.17 0.28
CA LEU A 36 18.84 3.87 0.92
C LEU A 36 17.90 2.95 0.12
N LYS A 37 16.74 3.47 -0.30
CA LYS A 37 15.78 2.73 -1.13
C LYS A 37 16.40 2.28 -2.46
N GLN A 38 17.17 3.14 -3.13
CA GLN A 38 17.85 2.76 -4.38
C GLN A 38 18.86 1.63 -4.17
N SER A 39 19.67 1.71 -3.12
CA SER A 39 20.68 0.67 -2.84
C SER A 39 20.04 -0.66 -2.46
N ILE A 40 19.03 -0.65 -1.58
CA ILE A 40 18.33 -1.88 -1.18
C ILE A 40 17.58 -2.50 -2.38
N LYS A 41 17.01 -1.68 -3.28
CA LYS A 41 16.38 -2.20 -4.51
C LYS A 41 17.37 -2.87 -5.46
N SER A 42 18.63 -2.43 -5.48
CA SER A 42 19.67 -3.03 -6.32
C SER A 42 20.17 -4.38 -5.79
N ALA A 43 19.98 -4.65 -4.50
CA ALA A 43 20.36 -5.91 -3.87
C ALA A 43 19.22 -6.93 -3.95
N ILE A 44 19.59 -8.20 -4.18
CA ILE A 44 18.65 -9.31 -4.26
C ILE A 44 18.49 -9.89 -2.85
N TYR A 45 17.44 -9.47 -2.14
CA TYR A 45 17.07 -10.04 -0.85
C TYR A 45 16.02 -11.13 -1.02
N THR A 46 16.17 -12.22 -0.28
CA THR A 46 15.14 -13.26 -0.17
C THR A 46 13.91 -12.69 0.53
N LYS A 47 12.73 -12.89 -0.08
CA LYS A 47 11.44 -12.47 0.49
C LYS A 47 10.55 -13.67 0.74
N GLN A 48 9.81 -13.62 1.85
CA GLN A 48 8.80 -14.60 2.21
C GLN A 48 7.42 -13.95 2.14
N LEU A 49 6.43 -14.65 1.58
CA LEU A 49 5.05 -14.17 1.56
C LEU A 49 4.41 -14.36 2.94
N TYR A 50 3.71 -13.33 3.40
CA TYR A 50 3.00 -13.31 4.66
C TYR A 50 1.58 -12.76 4.45
N ASN A 51 0.59 -13.44 5.02
CA ASN A 51 -0.80 -12.98 5.00
C ASN A 51 -1.14 -12.35 6.35
N ILE A 52 -1.52 -11.07 6.32
CA ILE A 52 -1.79 -10.27 7.52
C ILE A 52 -3.13 -10.71 8.13
N PRO A 53 -3.16 -11.15 9.40
CA PRO A 53 -4.37 -11.41 10.15
C PRO A 53 -5.19 -10.14 10.36
N GLU A 54 -6.47 -10.30 10.62
CA GLU A 54 -7.35 -9.18 10.86
C GLU A 54 -6.87 -8.27 12.02
N GLY A 55 -6.80 -6.97 11.76
CA GLY A 55 -6.42 -5.98 12.76
C GLY A 55 -4.94 -5.97 13.17
N GLU A 56 -4.08 -6.79 12.54
CA GLU A 56 -2.66 -6.76 12.83
C GLU A 56 -2.02 -5.48 12.29
N ARG A 57 -1.34 -4.75 13.18
CA ARG A 57 -0.57 -3.56 12.84
C ARG A 57 0.84 -3.92 12.41
N ALA A 58 1.43 -3.09 11.53
CA ALA A 58 2.78 -3.28 11.01
C ALA A 58 3.86 -3.30 12.11
N ASP A 59 3.70 -2.52 13.17
CA ASP A 59 4.62 -2.46 14.31
C ASP A 59 4.61 -3.74 15.13
N THR A 60 3.43 -4.28 15.44
CA THR A 60 3.30 -5.60 16.08
C THR A 60 3.91 -6.71 15.22
N LEU A 61 3.67 -6.70 13.91
CA LEU A 61 4.28 -7.65 12.99
C LEU A 61 5.81 -7.54 12.98
N SER A 62 6.34 -6.31 12.96
CA SER A 62 7.78 -6.05 13.02
C SER A 62 8.40 -6.57 14.32
N LEU A 63 7.78 -6.32 15.47
CA LEU A 63 8.25 -6.86 16.74
C LEU A 63 8.30 -8.38 16.71
N ARG A 64 7.24 -9.03 16.20
CA ARG A 64 7.15 -10.50 16.17
C ARG A 64 8.15 -11.13 15.21
N TYR A 65 8.38 -10.52 14.04
CA TYR A 65 9.20 -11.12 12.98
C TYR A 65 10.68 -10.72 13.07
N TYR A 66 10.97 -9.44 13.35
CA TYR A 66 12.33 -8.88 13.39
C TYR A 66 12.85 -8.66 14.83
N GLY A 67 12.02 -8.83 15.85
CA GLY A 67 12.41 -8.64 17.25
C GLY A 67 12.42 -7.18 17.72
N GLY A 68 11.94 -6.24 16.91
CA GLY A 68 11.89 -4.82 17.27
C GLY A 68 10.83 -4.04 16.48
N PHE A 69 10.26 -3.01 17.10
CA PHE A 69 9.29 -2.10 16.47
C PHE A 69 9.95 -1.14 15.49
N GLU A 70 11.25 -0.91 15.63
CA GLU A 70 12.05 -0.01 14.80
C GLU A 70 12.26 -0.55 13.38
N TYR A 71 11.95 -1.82 13.10
CA TYR A 71 12.16 -2.47 11.80
C TYR A 71 10.96 -2.39 10.85
N VAL A 72 9.88 -1.69 11.22
CA VAL A 72 8.67 -1.51 10.39
C VAL A 72 9.00 -0.99 8.99
N TRP A 73 9.99 -0.13 8.88
CA TRP A 73 10.40 0.43 7.59
C TRP A 73 10.92 -0.64 6.62
N LEU A 74 11.44 -1.78 7.09
CA LEU A 74 11.83 -2.91 6.23
C LEU A 74 10.61 -3.52 5.56
N ILE A 75 9.52 -3.70 6.30
CA ILE A 75 8.24 -4.20 5.78
C ILE A 75 7.73 -3.23 4.71
N PHE A 76 7.72 -1.93 5.01
CA PHE A 76 7.23 -0.93 4.07
C PHE A 76 8.11 -0.84 2.82
N LEU A 77 9.43 -0.94 2.99
CA LEU A 77 10.37 -0.93 1.88
C LEU A 77 10.22 -2.13 0.97
N ALA A 78 10.03 -3.33 1.53
CA ALA A 78 9.87 -4.57 0.79
C ALA A 78 8.63 -4.58 -0.13
N ASN A 79 7.57 -3.89 0.31
CA ASN A 79 6.25 -3.81 -0.32
C ASN A 79 5.98 -2.49 -1.06
N ASN A 80 6.97 -1.59 -1.12
CA ASN A 80 6.82 -0.23 -1.66
C ASN A 80 5.67 0.58 -1.02
N ILE A 81 5.35 0.33 0.25
CA ILE A 81 4.37 1.11 1.01
C ILE A 81 4.94 2.51 1.25
N LEU A 82 4.18 3.54 0.84
CA LEU A 82 4.55 4.94 0.99
C LEU A 82 3.75 5.59 2.12
N ASP A 83 2.45 5.33 2.16
CA ASP A 83 1.52 5.82 3.16
C ASP A 83 1.04 4.67 4.07
N PRO A 84 1.62 4.53 5.27
CA PRO A 84 1.25 3.45 6.19
C PRO A 84 -0.23 3.46 6.60
N ILE A 85 -0.94 4.59 6.49
CA ILE A 85 -2.32 4.71 6.95
C ILE A 85 -3.27 4.11 5.91
N PHE A 86 -3.02 4.34 4.62
CA PHE A 86 -3.92 3.88 3.55
C PHE A 86 -3.42 2.66 2.78
N ASP A 87 -2.12 2.40 2.77
CA ASP A 87 -1.54 1.25 2.05
C ASP A 87 -1.54 -0.04 2.91
N TRP A 88 -1.67 0.09 4.23
CA TRP A 88 -1.85 -1.07 5.11
C TRP A 88 -3.30 -1.59 5.05
N PRO A 89 -3.54 -2.91 5.10
CA PRO A 89 -4.89 -3.44 5.13
C PRO A 89 -5.65 -2.93 6.37
N LEU A 90 -6.85 -2.42 6.12
CA LEU A 90 -7.78 -1.97 7.15
C LEU A 90 -8.45 -3.17 7.81
N SER A 91 -8.72 -3.07 9.12
CA SER A 91 -9.62 -4.00 9.80
C SER A 91 -11.04 -3.89 9.26
N GLN A 92 -11.91 -4.87 9.55
CA GLN A 92 -13.29 -4.86 9.05
C GLN A 92 -14.05 -3.59 9.49
N ASP A 93 -13.92 -3.20 10.77
CA ASP A 93 -14.58 -2.01 11.31
C ASP A 93 -14.06 -0.72 10.66
N GLU A 94 -12.76 -0.63 10.40
CA GLU A 94 -12.15 0.52 9.72
C GLU A 94 -12.55 0.59 8.25
N LEU A 95 -12.64 -0.55 7.58
CA LEU A 95 -13.09 -0.64 6.20
C LEU A 95 -14.56 -0.19 6.08
N ILE A 96 -15.44 -0.64 6.98
CA ILE A 96 -16.84 -0.19 7.01
C ILE A 96 -16.92 1.32 7.20
N LYS A 97 -16.17 1.88 8.16
CA LYS A 97 -16.10 3.34 8.37
C LYS A 97 -15.57 4.07 7.13
N HIS A 98 -14.55 3.52 6.48
CA HIS A 98 -14.00 4.08 5.25
C HIS A 98 -15.04 4.14 4.14
N ILE A 99 -15.77 3.05 3.91
CA ILE A 99 -16.84 2.96 2.92
C ILE A 99 -17.97 3.94 3.23
N ILE A 100 -18.42 4.02 4.49
CA ILE A 100 -19.46 4.98 4.91
C ILE A 100 -18.99 6.41 4.71
N CYS A 101 -17.75 6.75 5.06
CA CYS A 101 -17.22 8.10 4.85
C CYS A 101 -17.10 8.47 3.36
N LYS A 102 -16.84 7.49 2.48
CA LYS A 102 -16.64 7.71 1.05
C LYS A 102 -17.96 7.76 0.26
N TYR A 103 -18.89 6.86 0.56
CA TYR A 103 -20.13 6.66 -0.20
C TYR A 103 -21.40 7.07 0.58
N GLY A 104 -21.26 7.52 1.82
CA GLY A 104 -22.36 7.97 2.68
C GLY A 104 -23.03 6.86 3.51
N SER A 105 -23.21 5.67 2.93
CA SER A 105 -23.73 4.49 3.65
C SER A 105 -23.30 3.18 2.99
N LEU A 106 -23.45 2.06 3.71
CA LEU A 106 -23.20 0.73 3.14
C LEU A 106 -24.21 0.39 2.03
N ASP A 107 -25.47 0.80 2.16
CA ASP A 107 -26.50 0.54 1.15
C ASP A 107 -26.21 1.30 -0.15
N ALA A 108 -25.72 2.54 -0.03
CA ALA A 108 -25.28 3.33 -1.18
C ALA A 108 -24.08 2.67 -1.88
N ALA A 109 -23.11 2.17 -1.12
CA ALA A 109 -21.95 1.48 -1.69
C ALA A 109 -22.30 0.12 -2.34
N ASN A 110 -23.29 -0.61 -1.82
CA ASN A 110 -23.74 -1.86 -2.44
C ASN A 110 -24.57 -1.61 -3.71
N SER A 111 -25.31 -0.51 -3.76
CA SER A 111 -26.14 -0.16 -4.93
C SER A 111 -25.34 0.60 -6.01
N GLY A 112 -24.26 1.26 -5.62
CA GLY A 112 -23.35 1.98 -6.51
C GLY A 112 -22.54 1.02 -7.37
N VAL A 113 -22.49 1.29 -8.67
CA VAL A 113 -21.67 0.53 -9.62
C VAL A 113 -20.33 1.21 -9.76
N HIS A 114 -19.25 0.52 -9.38
CA HIS A 114 -17.90 1.01 -9.59
C HIS A 114 -17.47 0.86 -11.05
N HIS A 115 -17.67 -0.34 -11.60
CA HIS A 115 -17.33 -0.65 -12.99
C HIS A 115 -18.02 -1.94 -13.46
N TYR A 116 -17.94 -2.18 -14.77
CA TYR A 116 -18.41 -3.40 -15.41
C TYR A 116 -17.23 -4.23 -15.89
N GLU A 117 -17.40 -5.54 -15.88
CA GLU A 117 -16.39 -6.49 -16.31
C GLU A 117 -16.97 -7.47 -17.33
N GLU A 118 -16.14 -7.83 -18.30
CA GLU A 118 -16.36 -8.94 -19.22
C GLU A 118 -15.41 -10.08 -18.84
N ILE A 119 -15.99 -11.20 -18.41
CA ILE A 119 -15.31 -12.44 -18.11
C ILE A 119 -15.00 -13.15 -19.44
N LEU A 120 -13.71 -13.28 -19.74
CA LEU A 120 -13.23 -13.99 -20.93
C LEU A 120 -13.13 -15.50 -20.69
N GLN A 121 -12.83 -15.86 -19.44
CA GLN A 121 -12.66 -17.23 -19.01
C GLN A 121 -13.12 -17.37 -17.56
N LYS A 122 -14.09 -18.26 -17.33
CA LYS A 122 -14.56 -18.63 -15.99
C LYS A 122 -13.51 -19.46 -15.24
N LEU A 123 -13.49 -19.32 -13.91
CA LEU A 123 -12.66 -20.14 -13.04
C LEU A 123 -12.99 -21.62 -13.22
N VAL A 124 -11.95 -22.44 -13.40
CA VAL A 124 -12.06 -23.91 -13.42
C VAL A 124 -11.29 -24.44 -12.21
N PRO A 125 -11.97 -25.08 -11.23
CA PRO A 125 -11.30 -25.59 -10.04
C PRO A 125 -10.34 -26.72 -10.42
N ALA A 126 -9.26 -26.88 -9.65
CA ALA A 126 -8.37 -28.02 -9.81
C ALA A 126 -9.15 -29.32 -9.64
N SER A 127 -8.99 -30.24 -10.59
CA SER A 127 -9.55 -31.59 -10.55
C SER A 127 -8.43 -32.60 -10.75
N LYS A 128 -8.72 -33.90 -10.54
CA LYS A 128 -7.70 -34.95 -10.60
C LYS A 128 -7.07 -35.00 -12.00
N GLY A 129 -5.84 -34.49 -12.11
CA GLY A 129 -5.08 -34.43 -13.37
C GLY A 129 -5.23 -33.13 -14.18
N GLN A 130 -5.91 -32.11 -13.65
CA GLN A 130 -6.02 -30.79 -14.28
C GLN A 130 -5.64 -29.68 -13.30
N GLU A 131 -4.78 -28.77 -13.77
CA GLU A 131 -4.41 -27.56 -13.04
C GLU A 131 -5.61 -26.62 -12.91
N ARG A 132 -5.65 -25.85 -11.82
CA ARG A 132 -6.63 -24.78 -11.63
C ARG A 132 -6.42 -23.72 -12.71
N ILE A 133 -7.50 -23.31 -13.36
CA ILE A 133 -7.46 -22.16 -14.26
C ILE A 133 -8.15 -20.99 -13.59
N GLU A 134 -7.39 -19.91 -13.41
CA GLU A 134 -7.91 -18.68 -12.84
C GLU A 134 -8.82 -17.94 -13.80
N GLU A 135 -9.78 -17.21 -13.23
CA GLU A 135 -10.66 -16.33 -13.98
C GLU A 135 -9.86 -15.20 -14.62
N ARG A 136 -10.23 -14.82 -15.85
CA ARG A 136 -9.71 -13.64 -16.52
C ARG A 136 -10.86 -12.77 -17.01
N PHE A 137 -10.73 -11.47 -16.80
CA PHE A 137 -11.71 -10.48 -17.19
C PHE A 137 -11.04 -9.20 -17.70
N TYR A 138 -11.81 -8.39 -18.42
CA TYR A 138 -11.48 -7.00 -18.71
C TYR A 138 -12.51 -6.07 -18.07
N GLU A 139 -12.06 -4.92 -17.57
CA GLU A 139 -12.95 -3.81 -17.26
C GLU A 139 -13.45 -3.19 -18.57
N VAL A 140 -14.77 -3.07 -18.69
CA VAL A 140 -15.45 -2.64 -19.91
C VAL A 140 -16.41 -1.49 -19.65
N ASP A 141 -16.77 -0.74 -20.69
CA ASP A 141 -17.78 0.31 -20.58
C ASP A 141 -19.20 -0.27 -20.54
N ALA A 142 -20.17 0.58 -20.20
CA ALA A 142 -21.57 0.18 -20.11
C ALA A 142 -22.12 -0.36 -21.44
N THR A 143 -21.64 0.16 -22.58
CA THR A 143 -22.08 -0.29 -23.91
C THR A 143 -21.64 -1.73 -24.17
N ARG A 144 -20.36 -2.03 -23.94
CA ARG A 144 -19.81 -3.38 -24.10
C ARG A 144 -20.46 -4.36 -23.13
N TYR A 145 -20.69 -3.95 -21.88
CA TYR A 145 -21.42 -4.74 -20.89
C TYR A 145 -22.80 -5.18 -21.39
N GLN A 146 -23.61 -4.25 -21.94
CA GLN A 146 -24.93 -4.60 -22.47
C GLN A 146 -24.84 -5.58 -23.66
N ILE A 147 -23.81 -5.47 -24.49
CA ILE A 147 -23.57 -6.42 -25.58
C ILE A 147 -23.25 -7.81 -25.03
N VAL A 148 -22.39 -7.94 -24.00
CA VAL A 148 -22.09 -9.23 -23.37
C VAL A 148 -23.33 -9.80 -22.70
N ALA A 149 -24.06 -8.99 -21.93
CA ALA A 149 -25.27 -9.40 -21.23
C ALA A 149 -26.35 -9.91 -22.19
N ALA A 150 -26.49 -9.29 -23.37
CA ALA A 150 -27.43 -9.71 -24.39
C ALA A 150 -27.08 -11.07 -25.04
N GLN A 151 -25.83 -11.53 -24.94
CA GLN A 151 -25.44 -12.87 -25.41
C GLN A 151 -25.98 -13.97 -24.49
N GLY A 152 -26.20 -13.68 -23.21
CA GLY A 152 -26.81 -14.60 -22.25
C GLY A 152 -25.89 -15.72 -21.75
N ASP A 153 -24.58 -15.64 -22.00
CA ASP A 153 -23.59 -16.65 -21.59
C ASP A 153 -23.15 -16.49 -20.11
N GLY A 154 -23.63 -15.44 -19.42
CA GLY A 154 -23.24 -15.12 -18.04
C GLY A 154 -21.76 -14.79 -17.95
N MET A 155 -21.27 -14.00 -18.90
CA MET A 155 -19.87 -13.53 -18.99
C MET A 155 -19.77 -12.05 -18.56
N GLU A 156 -20.90 -11.42 -18.27
CA GLU A 156 -21.01 -10.08 -17.74
C GLU A 156 -20.93 -10.10 -16.21
N ARG A 157 -20.20 -9.16 -15.62
CA ARG A 157 -20.19 -8.93 -14.17
C ARG A 157 -20.27 -7.44 -13.87
N THR A 158 -21.09 -7.08 -12.91
CA THR A 158 -21.12 -5.73 -12.34
C THR A 158 -20.43 -5.79 -11.00
N VAL A 159 -19.46 -4.89 -10.77
CA VAL A 159 -18.77 -4.78 -9.49
C VAL A 159 -19.29 -3.55 -8.76
N SER A 160 -19.81 -3.75 -7.56
CA SER A 160 -20.27 -2.66 -6.70
C SER A 160 -19.12 -1.89 -6.06
N ASP A 161 -19.38 -0.65 -5.62
CA ASP A 161 -18.41 0.14 -4.87
C ASP A 161 -17.95 -0.56 -3.59
N TYR A 162 -18.87 -1.27 -2.92
CA TYR A 162 -18.56 -2.07 -1.73
C TYR A 162 -17.60 -3.22 -2.05
N GLU A 163 -17.92 -4.04 -3.06
CA GLU A 163 -17.06 -5.16 -3.46
C GLU A 163 -15.68 -4.69 -3.90
N TYR A 164 -15.61 -3.58 -4.63
CA TYR A 164 -14.34 -2.98 -5.04
C TYR A 164 -13.45 -2.63 -3.85
N GLU A 165 -13.98 -1.97 -2.81
CA GLU A 165 -13.18 -1.61 -1.63
C GLU A 165 -12.75 -2.84 -0.83
N VAL A 166 -13.60 -3.86 -0.73
CA VAL A 166 -13.27 -5.14 -0.06
C VAL A 166 -12.13 -5.84 -0.80
N LEU A 167 -12.25 -6.02 -2.12
CA LEU A 167 -11.22 -6.67 -2.94
C LEU A 167 -9.90 -5.90 -2.91
N ARG A 168 -9.98 -4.56 -2.97
CA ARG A 168 -8.81 -3.69 -2.86
C ARG A 168 -8.13 -3.84 -1.49
N ASN A 169 -8.90 -3.92 -0.40
CA ASN A 169 -8.35 -4.13 0.93
C ASN A 169 -7.72 -5.53 1.10
N ASP A 170 -8.39 -6.56 0.58
CA ASP A 170 -7.91 -7.94 0.63
C ASP A 170 -6.61 -8.13 -0.17
N SER A 171 -6.46 -7.42 -1.30
CA SER A 171 -5.22 -7.43 -2.08
C SER A 171 -4.00 -6.95 -1.29
N LYS A 172 -4.20 -6.10 -0.28
CA LYS A 172 -3.14 -5.56 0.60
C LYS A 172 -2.76 -6.51 1.74
N LYS A 173 -3.57 -7.54 2.03
CA LYS A 173 -3.30 -8.47 3.14
C LYS A 173 -2.09 -9.35 2.88
N THR A 174 -1.80 -9.65 1.61
CA THR A 174 -0.62 -10.44 1.24
C THR A 174 0.57 -9.51 1.01
N ILE A 175 1.58 -9.61 1.88
CA ILE A 175 2.80 -8.81 1.83
C ILE A 175 4.04 -9.70 1.76
N ALA A 176 5.14 -9.12 1.29
CA ALA A 176 6.45 -9.74 1.27
C ALA A 176 7.30 -9.24 2.45
N LEU A 177 7.84 -10.15 3.25
CA LEU A 177 8.79 -9.87 4.33
C LEU A 177 10.21 -10.20 3.88
N ILE A 178 11.17 -9.32 4.16
CA ILE A 178 12.59 -9.62 3.94
C ILE A 178 13.01 -10.64 4.97
N ASP A 179 13.70 -11.70 4.55
CA ASP A 179 14.19 -12.73 5.46
C ASP A 179 15.08 -12.14 6.56
N ASN A 180 14.87 -12.56 7.81
CA ASN A 180 15.54 -12.00 8.98
C ASN A 180 17.08 -12.09 8.91
N SER A 181 17.62 -13.06 8.16
CA SER A 181 19.07 -13.19 7.93
C SER A 181 19.71 -11.96 7.25
N TRP A 182 18.93 -11.17 6.50
CA TRP A 182 19.44 -9.99 5.79
C TRP A 182 19.39 -8.70 6.61
N VAL A 183 18.73 -8.70 7.77
CA VAL A 183 18.49 -7.48 8.57
C VAL A 183 19.81 -6.84 8.99
N GLU A 184 20.75 -7.62 9.51
CA GLU A 184 22.04 -7.11 9.98
C GLU A 184 22.83 -6.44 8.84
N GLN A 185 22.90 -7.08 7.68
CA GLN A 185 23.58 -6.53 6.50
C GLN A 185 22.90 -5.24 6.00
N ILE A 186 21.56 -5.20 5.99
CA ILE A 186 20.80 -4.01 5.59
C ILE A 186 21.07 -2.85 6.56
N LEU A 187 21.12 -3.12 7.87
CA LEU A 187 21.43 -2.11 8.88
C LEU A 187 22.86 -1.60 8.77
N GLU A 188 23.83 -2.49 8.50
CA GLU A 188 25.21 -2.09 8.25
C GLU A 188 25.32 -1.21 7.00
N THR A 189 24.66 -1.61 5.91
CA THR A 189 24.59 -0.82 4.68
C THR A 189 23.99 0.57 4.95
N ALA A 190 22.90 0.62 5.71
CA ALA A 190 22.26 1.88 6.10
C ALA A 190 23.22 2.74 6.93
N ARG A 191 23.89 2.17 7.95
CA ARG A 191 24.86 2.89 8.79
C ARG A 191 26.01 3.45 7.96
N ASN A 192 26.57 2.67 7.04
CA ASN A 192 27.67 3.10 6.18
C ASN A 192 27.26 4.22 5.21
N MET A 193 25.98 4.31 4.83
CA MET A 193 25.47 5.44 4.03
C MET A 193 25.23 6.72 4.83
N PHE A 194 25.08 6.61 6.15
CA PHE A 194 24.74 7.71 7.06
C PHE A 194 25.91 8.16 7.93
N SER A 195 27.06 7.48 7.85
CA SER A 195 28.35 7.93 8.39
C SER A 195 29.02 8.94 7.48
#